data_AF-A0A2E1H395-F1
#
_entry.id   AF-A0A2E1H395-F1
#
_cell.length_a   1.000
_cell.length_b   1.000
_cell.length_c   1.000
_cell.angle_alpha   90.00
_cell.angle_beta   90.00
_cell.angle_gamma   90.00
#
_symmetry.space_group_name_H-M   'P 1'
#
loop_
_entity.id
_entity.type
_entity.pdbx_description
1 polymer ?
#
loop_
_entity_poly.entity_id
_entity_poly.type
_entity_poly.pdbx_seq_one_letter_code
_entity_poly.pdbx_strand_id
1 'polypeptide(L)'
;GIYGWEGEGVVKKDHRKTGFQIADMAPTMMHLLGLEVDDHMDGKVMLDCFEDEYSQNNPVAIREGAVTLSPRSFEGNAGDDDEKLLETMRALGYME
;
A
#
# COMPACT_ATOMS: atom_id res chain seq x y z
N GLY A 1 9.28 -11.96 -1.66
CA GLY A 1 10.40 -11.00 -1.67
C GLY A 1 11.13 -11.07 -0.34
N ILE A 2 12.19 -10.28 -0.18
CA ILE A 2 12.83 -10.01 1.12
C ILE A 2 12.46 -8.57 1.49
N TYR A 3 12.03 -8.37 2.73
CA TYR A 3 11.71 -7.05 3.29
C TYR A 3 12.53 -6.87 4.57
N GLY A 4 12.96 -5.64 4.84
CA GLY A 4 13.78 -5.30 5.99
C GLY A 4 13.36 -3.95 6.56
N TRP A 5 13.43 -3.83 7.89
CA TRP A 5 13.09 -2.65 8.66
C TRP A 5 14.26 -2.31 9.57
N GLU A 6 14.55 -1.03 9.74
CA GLU A 6 15.57 -0.54 10.67
C GLU A 6 15.03 0.71 11.36
N GLY A 7 15.17 0.77 12.69
CA GLY A 7 14.72 1.90 13.50
C GLY A 7 14.97 1.63 14.97
N GLU A 8 15.87 2.40 15.58
CA GLU A 8 16.19 2.27 17.00
C GLU A 8 14.98 2.62 17.87
N GLY A 9 14.65 1.75 18.83
CA GLY A 9 13.49 1.93 19.71
C GLY A 9 12.13 1.76 19.04
N VAL A 10 12.12 1.41 17.74
CA VAL A 10 10.89 1.21 16.95
C VAL A 10 10.79 -0.25 16.51
N VAL A 11 11.86 -0.78 15.92
CA VAL A 11 11.91 -2.13 15.32
C VAL A 11 12.83 -3.03 16.14
N LYS A 12 12.36 -4.25 16.40
CA LYS A 12 13.14 -5.28 17.11
C LYS A 12 14.42 -5.61 16.36
N LYS A 13 15.57 -5.47 17.02
CA LYS A 13 16.88 -5.84 16.46
C LYS A 13 16.97 -7.34 16.21
N ASP A 14 17.62 -7.72 15.11
CA ASP A 14 17.85 -9.10 14.68
C ASP A 14 16.59 -9.99 14.64
N HIS A 15 15.42 -9.37 14.50
CA HIS A 15 14.14 -10.08 14.45
C HIS A 15 13.84 -10.53 13.02
N ARG A 16 13.69 -11.85 12.83
CA ARG A 16 13.28 -12.42 11.54
C ARG A 16 11.95 -13.14 11.67
N LYS A 17 10.98 -12.69 10.87
CA LYS A 17 9.65 -13.28 10.79
C LYS A 17 9.31 -13.61 9.35
N THR A 18 8.57 -14.70 9.16
CA THR A 18 8.05 -15.15 7.87
C THR A 18 6.52 -15.13 7.87
N GLY A 19 5.92 -15.14 6.68
CA GLY A 19 4.45 -15.17 6.51
C GLY A 19 3.81 -13.83 6.18
N PHE A 20 4.56 -12.73 6.24
CA PHE A 20 4.10 -11.43 5.75
C PHE A 20 3.92 -11.40 4.24
N GLN A 21 2.93 -10.65 3.80
CA GLN A 21 2.60 -10.42 2.40
C GLN A 21 3.12 -9.05 1.96
N ILE A 22 3.33 -8.86 0.66
CA ILE A 22 3.68 -7.54 0.12
C ILE A 22 2.62 -6.48 0.45
N ALA A 23 1.35 -6.89 0.55
CA ALA A 23 0.24 -6.04 0.94
C ALA A 23 0.37 -5.46 2.35
N ASP A 24 1.12 -6.11 3.25
CA ASP A 24 1.35 -5.65 4.62
C ASP A 24 2.31 -4.45 4.68
N MET A 25 3.07 -4.18 3.61
CA MET A 25 4.02 -3.06 3.56
C MET A 25 3.31 -1.70 3.66
N ALA A 26 2.24 -1.51 2.89
CA ALA A 26 1.51 -0.25 2.86
C ALA A 26 0.91 0.14 4.23
N PRO A 27 0.12 -0.71 4.91
CA PRO A 27 -0.43 -0.37 6.23
C PRO A 27 0.68 -0.22 7.28
N THR A 28 1.78 -0.98 7.19
CA THR A 28 2.92 -0.84 8.10
C THR A 28 3.62 0.52 7.93
N MET A 29 3.83 0.98 6.68
CA MET A 29 4.41 2.30 6.42
C MET A 29 3.49 3.43 6.89
N MET A 30 2.18 3.32 6.64
CA MET A 30 1.21 4.31 7.12
C MET A 30 1.28 4.46 8.64
N HIS A 31 1.26 3.34 9.37
CA HIS A 31 1.36 3.33 10.82
C HIS A 31 2.66 3.98 11.32
N LEU A 32 3.82 3.64 10.74
CA LEU A 32 5.11 4.23 11.10
C LEU A 32 5.19 5.74 10.83
N LEU A 33 4.43 6.23 9.86
CA LEU A 33 4.32 7.66 9.53
C LEU A 33 3.25 8.38 10.36
N GLY A 34 2.59 7.70 11.31
CA GLY A 34 1.51 8.26 12.11
C GLY A 34 0.21 8.51 11.32
N LEU A 35 0.05 7.83 10.19
CA LEU A 35 -1.17 7.87 9.37
C LEU A 35 -2.12 6.75 9.80
N GLU A 36 -3.42 7.02 9.63
CA GLU A 36 -4.46 6.01 9.83
C GLU A 36 -4.39 4.95 8.72
N VAL A 37 -4.71 3.71 9.08
CA VAL A 37 -4.81 2.58 8.16
C VAL A 37 -6.28 2.37 7.79
N ASP A 38 -6.57 2.28 6.50
CA ASP A 38 -7.93 2.04 6.02
C ASP A 38 -8.42 0.63 6.36
N ASP A 39 -9.66 0.52 6.84
CA ASP A 39 -10.34 -0.74 7.18
C ASP A 39 -10.45 -1.72 5.99
N HIS A 40 -10.48 -1.19 4.77
CA HIS A 40 -10.63 -1.93 3.53
C HIS A 40 -9.30 -2.35 2.89
N MET A 41 -8.16 -2.14 3.55
CA MET A 41 -6.86 -2.63 3.05
C MET A 41 -6.73 -4.14 3.25
N ASP A 42 -6.22 -4.83 2.23
CA ASP A 42 -6.01 -6.29 2.29
C ASP A 42 -4.91 -6.71 3.29
N GLY A 43 -3.93 -5.83 3.52
CA GLY A 43 -2.78 -6.08 4.38
C GLY A 43 -2.99 -5.65 5.82
N LYS A 44 -2.10 -6.09 6.71
CA LYS A 44 -2.09 -5.72 8.13
C LYS A 44 -0.75 -5.12 8.55
N VAL A 45 -0.78 -4.31 9.60
CA VAL A 45 0.45 -3.77 10.23
C VAL A 45 1.27 -4.92 10.79
N MET A 46 2.56 -4.96 10.46
CA MET A 46 3.52 -5.99 10.91
C MET A 46 3.98 -5.77 12.36
N LEU A 47 3.04 -5.72 13.32
CA LEU A 47 3.29 -5.41 14.72
C LEU A 47 4.34 -6.31 15.39
N ASP A 48 4.46 -7.58 14.97
CA ASP A 48 5.47 -8.52 15.47
C ASP A 48 6.92 -7.99 15.27
N CYS A 49 7.14 -7.12 14.29
CA CYS A 49 8.44 -6.52 14.00
C CYS A 49 8.80 -5.35 14.94
N PHE A 50 7.83 -4.78 15.64
CA PHE A 50 8.03 -3.59 16.47
C PHE A 50 8.40 -3.94 17.90
N GLU A 51 9.15 -3.06 18.54
CA GLU A 51 9.40 -3.13 19.98
C GLU A 51 8.07 -3.03 20.74
N ASP A 52 7.99 -3.74 21.87
CA ASP A 52 6.75 -3.81 22.65
C ASP A 52 6.38 -2.42 23.22
N GLU A 53 7.39 -1.64 23.63
CA GLU A 53 7.22 -0.26 24.10
C GLU A 53 6.73 0.67 22.98
N TYR A 54 7.25 0.52 21.75
CA TYR A 54 6.77 1.28 20.60
C TYR A 54 5.31 0.96 20.30
N SER A 55 4.96 -0.32 20.27
CA SER A 55 3.59 -0.78 19.96
C SER A 55 2.56 -0.33 21.00
N GLN A 56 2.96 -0.21 22.27
CA GLN A 56 2.10 0.30 23.34
C GLN A 56 1.86 1.80 23.22
N ASN A 57 2.90 2.56 22.87
CA ASN A 57 2.82 4.02 22.75
C ASN A 57 2.20 4.48 21.42
N ASN A 58 2.20 3.60 20.41
CA ASN A 58 1.70 3.88 19.07
C ASN A 58 0.68 2.79 18.69
N PRO A 59 -0.57 2.88 19.15
CA PRO A 59 -1.62 1.96 18.70
C PRO A 59 -1.94 2.19 17.22
N VAL A 60 -2.35 1.14 16.52
CA VAL A 60 -2.80 1.26 15.12
C VAL A 60 -4.10 2.07 15.07
N ALA A 61 -4.06 3.23 14.42
CA ALA A 61 -5.24 4.02 14.14
C ALA A 61 -5.93 3.49 12.87
N ILE A 62 -7.23 3.22 12.95
CA ILE A 62 -8.03 2.73 11.83
C ILE A 62 -8.92 3.86 11.33
N ARG A 63 -8.89 4.09 10.03
CA ARG A 63 -9.85 4.96 9.34
C ARG A 63 -10.96 4.09 8.76
N GLU A 64 -12.18 4.35 9.21
CA GLU A 64 -13.38 3.66 8.73
C GLU A 64 -13.94 4.38 7.51
N GLY A 65 -14.36 3.60 6.51
CA GLY A 65 -15.13 4.09 5.38
C GLY A 65 -14.37 4.26 4.06
N ALA A 66 -15.13 4.41 2.99
CA ALA A 66 -14.60 4.41 1.64
C ALA A 66 -13.95 5.74 1.26
N VAL A 67 -12.68 5.70 0.85
CA VAL A 67 -12.03 6.83 0.19
C VAL A 67 -12.70 7.06 -1.16
N THR A 68 -13.35 8.22 -1.32
CA THR A 68 -13.80 8.65 -2.65
C THR A 68 -12.58 9.17 -3.40
N LEU A 69 -12.00 8.34 -4.25
CA LEU A 69 -10.97 8.77 -5.18
C LEU A 69 -11.59 9.79 -6.14
N SER A 70 -11.17 11.04 -6.03
CA SER A 70 -11.46 12.03 -7.08
C SER A 70 -10.91 11.50 -8.40
N PRO A 71 -11.68 11.58 -9.51
CA PRO A 71 -11.15 11.25 -10.82
C PRO A 71 -9.83 12.00 -11.01
N ARG A 72 -8.75 11.28 -11.31
CA ARG A 72 -7.53 11.93 -11.78
C ARG A 72 -7.89 12.63 -13.08
N SER A 73 -7.92 13.96 -13.09
CA SER A 73 -7.88 14.73 -14.32
C SER A 73 -6.53 14.45 -14.97
N PHE A 74 -6.54 13.58 -15.98
CA PHE A 74 -5.38 13.37 -16.84
C PHE A 74 -5.30 14.57 -17.78
N GLU A 75 -4.52 15.59 -17.42
CA GLU A 75 -4.06 16.63 -18.36
C GLU A 75 -2.94 16.04 -19.23
N GLY A 76 -3.27 15.03 -20.03
CA GLY A 76 -2.40 14.49 -21.06
C GLY A 76 -3.09 14.60 -22.42
N ASN A 77 -2.31 14.89 -23.46
CA ASN A 77 -2.79 15.23 -24.79
C ASN A 77 -3.43 14.01 -25.48
N ALA A 78 -4.73 13.79 -25.23
CA ALA A 78 -5.54 12.68 -25.73
C ALA A 78 -5.92 12.85 -27.22
N GLY A 79 -4.91 12.98 -28.08
CA GLY A 79 -5.10 13.18 -29.51
C GLY A 79 -4.61 12.01 -30.36
N ASP A 80 -3.35 11.63 -30.19
CA ASP A 80 -2.64 10.72 -31.11
C ASP A 80 -2.46 9.29 -30.58
N ASP A 81 -2.48 9.10 -29.26
CA ASP A 81 -2.23 7.79 -28.63
C ASP A 81 -3.49 6.92 -28.56
N ASP A 82 -4.68 7.52 -28.62
CA ASP A 82 -5.96 6.82 -28.48
C ASP A 82 -6.28 5.95 -29.70
N GLU A 83 -5.89 6.37 -30.92
CA GLU A 83 -6.17 5.60 -32.14
C GLU A 83 -5.31 4.33 -32.20
N LYS A 84 -4.03 4.43 -31.85
CA LYS A 84 -3.13 3.26 -31.74
C LYS A 84 -3.53 2.33 -30.60
N LEU A 85 -4.03 2.88 -29.49
CA LEU A 85 -4.56 2.09 -28.38
C LEU A 85 -5.79 1.29 -28.83
N LEU A 86 -6.72 1.92 -29.54
CA LEU A 86 -7.93 1.28 -30.08
C LEU A 86 -7.61 0.22 -31.16
N GLU A 87 -6.63 0.46 -32.04
CA GLU A 87 -6.16 -0.55 -32.99
C GLU A 87 -5.55 -1.76 -32.28
N THR A 88 -4.74 -1.52 -31.25
CA THR A 88 -4.12 -2.60 -30.45
C THR A 88 -5.19 -3.40 -29.72
N MET A 89 -6.21 -2.75 -29.15
CA MET A 89 -7.32 -3.43 -28.47
C MET A 89 -8.17 -4.28 -29.43
N ARG A 90 -8.42 -3.80 -30.66
CA ARG A 90 -9.07 -4.58 -31.72
C ARG A 90 -8.22 -5.78 -32.17
N ALA A 91 -6.92 -5.58 -32.38
CA ALA A 91 -5.99 -6.65 -32.75
C ALA A 91 -5.90 -7.76 -31.68
N LEU A 92 -6.09 -7.41 -30.40
CA LEU A 92 -6.12 -8.34 -29.28
C LEU A 92 -7.51 -8.96 -29.03
N GLY A 93 -8.53 -8.61 -29.83
CA GLY A 93 -9.87 -9.21 -29.75
C GLY A 93 -10.73 -8.71 -28.59
N TYR A 94 -10.39 -7.56 -27.99
CA TYR A 94 -11.18 -6.96 -26.92
C TYR A 94 -12.38 -6.14 -27.42
N MET A 95 -12.49 -5.94 -28.74
CA MET A 95 -13.58 -5.22 -29.40
C MET A 95 -13.88 -5.89 -30.75
N GLU A 96 -15.16 -6.08 -31.09
CA GLU A 96 -15.63 -6.48 -32.44
C GLU A 96 -15.78 -5.28 -33.38
#